data_AF-A0A063YJB5-F1
#
_entry.id   AF-A0A063YJB5-F1
#
_cell.length_a   1.000
_cell.length_b   1.000
_cell.length_c   1.000
_cell.angle_alpha   90.00
_cell.angle_beta   90.00
_cell.angle_gamma   90.00
#
_symmetry.space_group_name_H-M   'P 1'
#
loop_
_entity.id
_entity.type
_entity.pdbx_description
1 polymer ?
#
loop_
_entity_poly.entity_id
_entity_poly.type
_entity_poly.pdbx_seq_one_letter_code
_entity_poly.pdbx_strand_id
1 'polypeptide(L)'
;MRRYILVSIILCSIALLFFFSEYSANRSPNQATVSEGFIIMKEGEVYLVEDQDFIQDDANKLSIQELRRKYHMSKLWITGAGALGGIKNGQKVRVWYSEILESYPSKIKVTKIESIK
;
A
#
# COMPACT_ATOMS: atom_id res chain seq x y z
N MET A 1 32.83 38.94 -13.33
CA MET A 1 32.26 37.66 -13.82
C MET A 1 31.96 36.65 -12.71
N ARG A 2 32.92 36.33 -11.81
CA ARG A 2 32.75 35.31 -10.75
C ARG A 2 31.59 35.55 -9.75
N ARG A 3 31.29 36.81 -9.42
CA ARG A 3 30.16 37.20 -8.55
C ARG A 3 28.78 36.96 -9.18
N TYR A 4 28.65 37.16 -10.49
CA TYR A 4 27.39 36.94 -11.21
C TYR A 4 27.07 35.46 -11.37
N ILE A 5 28.10 34.62 -11.53
CA ILE A 5 27.94 33.15 -11.57
C ILE A 5 27.40 32.63 -10.24
N LEU A 6 27.93 33.11 -9.11
CA LEU A 6 27.43 32.73 -7.78
C LEU A 6 25.98 33.15 -7.55
N VAL A 7 25.61 34.38 -7.92
CA VAL A 7 24.22 34.86 -7.83
C VAL A 7 23.29 34.05 -8.72
N SER A 8 23.72 33.70 -9.94
CA SER A 8 22.94 32.85 -10.86
C SER A 8 22.74 31.44 -10.33
N ILE A 9 23.73 30.85 -9.66
CA ILE A 9 23.60 29.51 -9.05
C ILE A 9 22.59 29.57 -7.91
N ILE A 10 22.68 30.57 -7.03
CA ILE A 10 21.75 30.74 -5.90
C ILE A 10 20.32 30.91 -6.40
N LEU A 11 20.10 31.74 -7.44
CA LEU A 11 18.78 31.95 -8.02
C LEU A 11 18.20 30.66 -8.62
N CYS A 12 19.04 29.86 -9.29
CA CYS A 12 18.65 28.58 -9.87
C CYS A 12 18.30 27.55 -8.79
N SER A 13 19.08 27.50 -7.71
CA SER A 13 18.80 26.62 -6.56
C SER A 13 17.47 26.97 -5.88
N ILE A 14 17.15 28.27 -5.75
CA ILE A 14 15.86 28.71 -5.19
C ILE A 14 14.72 28.30 -6.12
N ALA A 15 14.85 28.52 -7.43
CA ALA A 15 13.84 28.11 -8.40
C ALA A 15 13.61 26.59 -8.38
N LEU A 16 14.68 25.78 -8.28
CA LEU A 16 14.60 24.33 -8.11
C LEU A 16 13.82 23.93 -6.85
N LEU A 17 14.07 24.58 -5.71
CA LEU A 17 13.35 24.32 -4.47
C LEU A 17 11.85 24.60 -4.58
N PHE A 18 11.46 25.67 -5.28
CA PHE A 18 10.04 25.96 -5.56
C PHE A 18 9.39 24.91 -6.48
N PHE A 19 10.08 24.47 -7.54
CA PHE A 19 9.61 23.39 -8.41
C PHE A 19 9.40 22.07 -7.65
N PHE A 20 10.32 21.70 -6.74
CA PHE A 20 10.18 20.49 -5.93
C PHE A 20 9.05 20.58 -4.88
N SER A 21 8.75 21.78 -4.37
CA SER A 21 7.68 21.95 -3.38
C SER A 21 6.31 21.75 -4.03
N GLU A 22 6.06 22.29 -5.23
CA GLU A 22 4.83 22.08 -5.98
C GLU A 22 4.65 20.61 -6.39
N TYR A 23 5.73 19.94 -6.82
CA TYR A 23 5.69 18.52 -7.14
C TYR A 23 5.31 17.65 -5.92
N SER A 24 5.78 18.01 -4.72
CA SER A 24 5.43 17.30 -3.49
C SER A 24 4.01 17.60 -3.02
N ALA A 25 3.55 18.85 -3.18
CA ALA A 25 2.19 19.27 -2.82
C ALA A 25 1.10 18.63 -3.69
N ASN A 26 1.44 18.22 -4.93
CA ASN A 26 0.51 17.56 -5.84
C ASN A 26 0.27 16.08 -5.54
N ARG A 27 1.01 15.48 -4.59
CA ARG A 27 0.54 14.25 -3.94
C ARG A 27 -0.56 14.63 -2.96
N SER A 28 -1.78 14.67 -3.46
CA SER A 28 -2.95 14.79 -2.59
C SER A 28 -2.86 13.71 -1.50
N PRO A 29 -2.95 14.06 -0.20
CA PRO A 29 -3.01 13.07 0.88
C PRO A 29 -4.26 12.16 0.80
N ASN A 30 -5.15 12.42 -0.17
CA ASN A 30 -6.39 11.69 -0.42
C ASN A 30 -6.37 10.85 -1.71
N GLN A 31 -5.25 10.74 -2.44
CA GLN A 31 -5.13 9.73 -3.49
C GLN A 31 -4.98 8.36 -2.81
N ALA A 32 -6.11 7.73 -2.49
CA ALA A 32 -6.12 6.37 -1.99
C ALA A 32 -5.52 5.46 -3.05
N THR A 33 -4.34 4.91 -2.75
CA THR A 33 -3.68 3.95 -3.63
C THR A 33 -4.48 2.66 -3.61
N VAL A 34 -4.59 2.03 -4.78
CA VAL A 34 -5.39 0.83 -4.98
C VAL A 34 -4.47 -0.35 -5.22
N SER A 35 -4.64 -1.42 -4.47
CA SER A 35 -4.02 -2.73 -4.71
C SER A 35 -5.08 -3.80 -4.90
N GLU A 36 -4.83 -4.75 -5.79
CA GLU A 36 -5.69 -5.90 -6.02
C GLU A 36 -4.96 -7.17 -5.60
N GLY A 37 -5.68 -8.09 -4.96
CA GLY A 37 -5.09 -9.31 -4.47
C GLY A 37 -6.10 -10.21 -3.79
N PHE A 38 -5.62 -11.23 -3.10
CA PHE A 38 -6.43 -12.20 -2.37
C PHE A 38 -6.38 -11.92 -0.88
N ILE A 39 -7.53 -11.88 -0.24
CA ILE A 39 -7.60 -11.63 1.19
C ILE A 39 -7.39 -12.93 1.97
N ILE A 40 -6.55 -12.89 3.00
CA ILE A 40 -6.33 -14.00 3.91
C ILE A 40 -6.70 -13.56 5.31
N MET A 41 -7.63 -14.27 5.93
CA MET A 41 -8.05 -14.07 7.31
C MET A 41 -7.56 -15.24 8.14
N LYS A 42 -6.55 -15.01 8.98
CA LYS A 42 -5.91 -16.07 9.77
C LYS A 42 -5.41 -15.51 11.10
N GLU A 43 -5.59 -16.27 12.18
CA GLU A 43 -5.11 -15.90 13.52
C GLU A 43 -5.64 -14.53 14.03
N GLY A 44 -6.84 -14.14 13.61
CA GLY A 44 -7.44 -12.84 13.97
C GLY A 44 -6.87 -11.64 13.19
N GLU A 45 -5.96 -11.89 12.26
CA GLU A 45 -5.32 -10.89 11.43
C GLU A 45 -5.76 -11.04 9.97
N VAL A 46 -5.60 -9.95 9.22
CA VAL A 46 -5.98 -9.90 7.80
C VAL A 46 -4.77 -9.53 6.96
N TYR A 47 -4.61 -10.24 5.86
CA TYR A 47 -3.51 -10.05 4.93
C TYR A 47 -4.03 -9.95 3.50
N LEU A 48 -3.27 -9.24 2.67
CA LEU A 48 -3.47 -9.16 1.23
C LEU A 48 -2.30 -9.84 0.54
N VAL A 49 -2.58 -10.81 -0.31
CA VAL A 49 -1.61 -11.45 -1.20
C VAL A 49 -1.75 -10.83 -2.58
N GLU A 50 -0.71 -10.17 -3.07
CA GLU A 50 -0.73 -9.47 -4.36
C GLU A 50 -0.27 -10.35 -5.54
N ASP A 51 0.26 -11.54 -5.21
CA ASP A 51 0.75 -12.50 -6.20
C ASP A 51 -0.39 -13.06 -7.06
N GLN A 52 -0.20 -13.04 -8.38
CA GLN A 52 -1.21 -13.46 -9.35
C GLN A 52 -1.38 -14.98 -9.46
N ASP A 53 -0.35 -15.74 -9.09
CA ASP A 53 -0.31 -17.20 -9.07
C ASP A 53 -0.82 -17.80 -7.74
N PHE A 54 -1.43 -16.98 -6.89
CA PHE A 54 -2.00 -17.41 -5.64
C PHE A 54 -3.07 -18.50 -5.82
N ILE A 55 -2.89 -19.60 -5.10
CA ILE A 55 -3.83 -20.72 -5.08
C ILE A 55 -4.82 -20.52 -3.92
N GLN A 56 -6.10 -20.32 -4.23
CA GLN A 56 -7.14 -20.03 -3.23
C GLN A 56 -7.22 -21.06 -2.09
N ASP A 57 -7.01 -22.34 -2.40
CA ASP A 57 -6.99 -23.43 -1.43
C ASP A 57 -5.90 -23.26 -0.36
N ASP A 58 -4.78 -22.61 -0.69
CA ASP A 58 -3.69 -22.37 0.25
C ASP A 58 -4.11 -21.44 1.40
N ALA A 59 -5.10 -20.56 1.18
CA ALA A 59 -5.64 -19.67 2.22
C ALA A 59 -6.10 -20.45 3.46
N ASN A 60 -6.67 -21.63 3.24
CA ASN A 60 -7.20 -22.49 4.30
C ASN A 60 -6.18 -23.56 4.71
N LYS A 61 -5.43 -24.13 3.75
CA LYS A 61 -4.52 -25.27 3.99
C LYS A 61 -3.20 -24.87 4.66
N LEU A 62 -2.59 -23.76 4.25
CA LEU A 62 -1.24 -23.39 4.67
C LEU A 62 -1.26 -22.50 5.91
N SER A 63 -0.32 -22.69 6.84
CA SER A 63 -0.11 -21.78 7.96
C SER A 63 0.32 -20.38 7.50
N ILE A 64 0.21 -19.38 8.38
CA ILE A 64 0.64 -18.02 8.04
C ILE A 64 2.14 -17.94 7.71
N GLN A 65 2.96 -18.78 8.34
CA GLN A 65 4.39 -18.83 8.10
C GLN A 65 4.72 -19.41 6.72
N GLU A 66 3.98 -20.44 6.28
CA GLU A 66 4.11 -21.02 4.94
C GLU A 66 3.65 -20.04 3.87
N LEU A 67 2.51 -19.37 4.09
CA LEU A 67 2.01 -18.33 3.18
C LEU A 67 3.03 -17.19 3.02
N ARG A 68 3.65 -16.73 4.11
CA ARG A 68 4.71 -15.69 4.07
C ARG A 68 5.97 -16.10 3.34
N ARG A 69 6.26 -17.40 3.27
CA ARG A 69 7.43 -17.92 2.54
C ARG A 69 7.13 -18.13 1.06
N LYS A 70 5.87 -18.44 0.75
CA LYS A 70 5.42 -18.78 -0.60
C LYS A 70 4.97 -17.55 -1.38
N TYR A 71 4.37 -16.57 -0.71
CA TYR A 71 3.74 -15.42 -1.34
C TYR A 71 4.17 -14.09 -0.74
N HIS A 72 4.21 -13.04 -1.57
CA HIS A 72 4.31 -11.65 -1.15
C HIS A 72 2.97 -11.21 -0.57
N MET A 73 3.03 -10.79 0.70
CA MET A 73 1.83 -10.43 1.44
C MET A 73 2.05 -9.21 2.33
N SER A 74 0.99 -8.43 2.45
CA SER A 74 0.91 -7.24 3.28
C SER A 74 -0.12 -7.45 4.38
N LYS A 75 0.18 -7.04 5.61
CA LYS A 75 -0.76 -7.03 6.73
C LYS A 75 -1.71 -5.85 6.60
N LEU A 76 -3.01 -6.10 6.59
CA LEU A 76 -4.03 -5.07 6.51
C LEU A 76 -4.34 -4.52 7.90
N TRP A 77 -4.15 -3.22 8.08
CA TRP A 77 -4.62 -2.50 9.26
C TRP A 77 -5.97 -1.86 8.98
N ILE A 78 -7.01 -2.52 9.46
CA ILE A 78 -8.40 -2.11 9.26
C ILE A 78 -8.84 -1.33 10.49
N THR A 79 -9.15 -0.04 10.31
CA THR A 79 -9.56 0.86 11.41
C THR A 79 -11.08 1.02 11.53
N GLY A 80 -11.84 0.61 10.51
CA GLY A 80 -13.31 0.72 10.48
C GLY A 80 -14.02 -0.61 10.70
N ALA A 81 -14.96 -0.64 11.65
CA ALA A 81 -15.87 -1.77 11.81
C ALA A 81 -16.75 -1.89 10.55
N GLY A 82 -16.59 -3.00 9.81
CA GLY A 82 -17.39 -3.27 8.60
C GLY A 82 -16.63 -3.24 7.27
N ALA A 83 -15.35 -2.87 7.24
CA ALA A 83 -14.57 -2.87 5.99
C ALA A 83 -14.44 -4.25 5.32
N LEU A 84 -14.64 -5.34 6.07
CA LEU A 84 -14.61 -6.73 5.57
C LEU A 84 -15.99 -7.31 5.26
N GLY A 85 -17.07 -6.52 5.39
CA GLY A 85 -18.45 -7.03 5.35
C GLY A 85 -18.71 -7.94 4.14
N GLY A 86 -18.95 -9.23 4.41
CA GLY A 86 -19.29 -10.23 3.39
C GLY A 86 -18.12 -10.84 2.61
N ILE A 87 -16.88 -10.43 2.89
CA ILE A 87 -15.70 -10.98 2.22
C ILE A 87 -15.32 -12.32 2.85
N LYS A 88 -14.96 -13.31 2.01
CA LYS A 88 -14.53 -14.65 2.44
C LYS A 88 -13.02 -14.82 2.37
N ASN A 89 -12.50 -15.76 3.15
CA ASN A 89 -11.08 -16.12 3.11
C ASN A 89 -10.68 -16.65 1.72
N GLY A 90 -9.57 -16.17 1.19
CA GLY A 90 -9.07 -16.48 -0.16
C GLY A 90 -9.80 -15.76 -1.30
N GLN A 91 -10.73 -14.85 -1.00
CA GLN A 91 -11.47 -14.12 -2.02
C GLN A 91 -10.61 -13.01 -2.64
N LYS A 92 -10.76 -12.79 -3.95
CA LYS A 92 -10.12 -11.67 -4.64
C LYS A 92 -10.82 -10.35 -4.29
N VAL A 93 -10.02 -9.35 -3.92
CA VAL A 93 -10.48 -8.06 -3.44
C VAL A 93 -9.66 -6.92 -4.06
N ARG A 94 -10.27 -5.74 -4.05
CA ARG A 94 -9.61 -4.46 -4.28
C ARG A 94 -9.51 -3.72 -2.96
N VAL A 95 -8.31 -3.28 -2.60
CA VAL A 95 -8.01 -2.59 -1.34
C VAL A 95 -7.54 -1.18 -1.64
N TRP A 96 -8.19 -0.20 -1.03
CA TRP A 96 -7.76 1.19 -1.00
C TRP A 96 -7.02 1.46 0.30
N TYR A 97 -5.85 2.04 0.23
CA TYR A 97 -5.02 2.36 1.38
C TYR A 97 -4.44 3.77 1.28
N SER A 98 -4.22 4.40 2.44
CA SER A 98 -3.64 5.74 2.53
C SER A 98 -2.13 5.72 2.78
N GLU A 99 -1.64 4.66 3.42
CA GLU A 99 -0.28 4.63 3.95
C GLU A 99 0.25 3.19 4.05
N ILE A 100 1.53 3.02 3.74
CA ILE A 100 2.29 1.79 3.97
C ILE A 100 3.27 2.08 5.12
N LEU A 101 3.14 1.30 6.19
CA LEU A 101 4.05 1.34 7.33
C LEU A 101 5.18 0.33 7.11
N GLU A 102 6.40 0.75 7.41
CA GLU A 102 7.58 -0.11 7.33
C GLU A 102 7.54 -1.18 8.43
N SER A 103 7.19 -2.41 8.03
CA SER A 103 7.19 -3.62 8.87
C SER A 103 7.41 -4.88 8.01
N TYR A 104 7.60 -6.05 8.64
CA TYR A 104 7.73 -7.33 7.91
C TYR A 104 6.73 -8.40 8.40
N PRO A 105 5.64 -8.71 7.65
CA PRO A 105 5.27 -8.12 6.36
C PRO A 105 4.88 -6.64 6.48
N SER A 106 4.90 -5.92 5.35
CA SER A 106 4.50 -4.51 5.28
C SER A 106 3.07 -4.34 5.80
N LYS A 107 2.81 -3.28 6.57
CA LYS A 107 1.50 -3.04 7.17
C LYS A 107 0.84 -1.88 6.46
N ILE A 108 -0.33 -2.09 5.87
CA ILE A 108 -1.03 -1.06 5.09
C ILE A 108 -2.29 -0.58 5.80
N LYS A 109 -2.47 0.74 5.88
CA LYS A 109 -3.64 1.35 6.51
C LYS A 109 -4.79 1.39 5.52
N VAL A 110 -5.77 0.52 5.73
CA VAL A 110 -6.88 0.31 4.81
C VAL A 110 -7.97 1.33 5.03
N THR A 111 -8.42 1.95 3.94
CA THR A 111 -9.56 2.87 3.92
C THR A 111 -10.82 2.15 3.44
N LYS A 112 -10.71 1.25 2.46
CA LYS A 112 -11.85 0.54 1.86
C LYS A 112 -11.40 -0.80 1.29
N ILE A 113 -12.28 -1.80 1.34
CA ILE A 113 -12.10 -3.08 0.66
C ILE A 113 -13.38 -3.38 -0.11
N GLU A 114 -13.24 -3.86 -1.34
CA GLU A 114 -14.35 -4.37 -2.15
C GLU A 114 -14.01 -5.75 -2.70
N SER A 115 -14.99 -6.65 -2.72
CA SER A 115 -14.85 -7.92 -3.43
C SER A 115 -14.87 -7.68 -4.93
N ILE A 116 -13.94 -8.28 -5.65
CA ILE A 116 -13.99 -8.37 -7.11
C ILE A 116 -14.80 -9.64 -7.42
N LYS A 117 -15.88 -9.51 -8.20
CA LYS A 117 -16.67 -10.64 -8.68
C LYS A 117 -15.99 -11.35 -9.83
#